data_AF-A0A925RZB8-F1
#
_entry.id   AF-A0A925RZB8-F1
#
_cell.length_a   1.000
_cell.length_b   1.000
_cell.length_c   1.000
_cell.angle_alpha   90.00
_cell.angle_beta   90.00
_cell.angle_gamma   90.00
#
_symmetry.space_group_name_H-M   'P 1'
#
loop_
_entity.id
_entity.type
_entity.pdbx_description
1 polymer ?
#
loop_
_entity_poly.entity_id
_entity_poly.type
_entity_poly.pdbx_seq_one_letter_code
_entity_poly.pdbx_strand_id
1 'polypeptide(L)'
;MRRILVSAIALALAGVSMTAAAQALTPAPEVRATTQLPRDVRPTHYDVAVVPHAESLSFDGKVAITLDVLQPTASIVLQALDMTFASVRLTSVTGSANYPAPQVKVDAEAQTATFVFPQPLPVGQYKLAMDYTGKIGTQANGLFAIDYDTKAGKKRALYTQFENSDARRFIPSWDEPNYKATFDLTATVPSSQMAVSNMPAAEKTDLGDGTTRVRFAPSPKMSTYLLFFGLGDFDRATATVDDTEVGVVTQKGLASQAEFALQSSKAVLHEYNDYFDVDYPLPKLDNIASPGRSQFFGAMEN
;
A
#
# COMPACT_ATOMS: atom_id res chain seq x y z
N MET A 1 -16.64 77.99 -30.46
CA MET A 1 -15.39 78.07 -31.24
C MET A 1 -15.21 76.75 -32.00
N ARG A 2 -15.19 76.85 -33.34
CA ARG A 2 -14.66 75.95 -34.42
C ARG A 2 -14.37 74.47 -34.06
N ARG A 3 -15.07 73.46 -34.60
CA ARG A 3 -15.10 72.86 -35.98
C ARG A 3 -14.04 71.76 -36.25
N ILE A 4 -14.54 70.51 -36.40
CA ILE A 4 -14.36 69.54 -37.52
C ILE A 4 -12.97 68.89 -37.78
N LEU A 5 -12.93 67.54 -37.89
CA LEU A 5 -12.33 66.66 -38.94
C LEU A 5 -12.26 65.22 -38.37
N VAL A 6 -12.94 64.14 -38.78
CA VAL A 6 -13.35 63.50 -40.06
C VAL A 6 -12.22 62.82 -40.86
N SER A 7 -12.22 61.48 -40.78
CA SER A 7 -12.00 60.46 -41.83
C SER A 7 -10.64 59.75 -42.08
N ALA A 8 -10.81 58.43 -42.26
CA ALA A 8 -10.04 57.44 -43.05
C ALA A 8 -8.66 57.00 -42.49
N ILE A 9 -8.33 55.71 -42.39
CA ILE A 9 -8.23 54.75 -43.50
C ILE A 9 -8.55 53.32 -43.01
N ALA A 10 -9.49 52.67 -43.70
CA ALA A 10 -9.62 51.22 -43.75
C ALA A 10 -8.93 50.70 -45.03
N LEU A 11 -8.43 49.46 -44.94
CA LEU A 11 -7.88 48.60 -45.99
C LEU A 11 -6.50 48.98 -46.56
N ALA A 12 -5.48 48.19 -46.22
CA ALA A 12 -5.00 47.12 -47.10
C ALA A 12 -3.62 46.61 -46.61
N LEU A 13 -3.58 45.39 -46.09
CA LEU A 13 -2.53 44.41 -46.38
C LEU A 13 -2.93 43.09 -45.72
N ALA A 14 -3.59 42.26 -46.52
CA ALA A 14 -3.80 40.85 -46.25
C ALA A 14 -2.44 40.17 -46.07
N GLY A 15 -2.03 39.99 -44.82
CA GLY A 15 -0.98 39.05 -44.47
C GLY A 15 -1.52 37.65 -44.64
N VAL A 16 -0.97 36.92 -45.62
CA VAL A 16 -1.24 35.50 -45.85
C VAL A 16 -0.92 34.76 -44.55
N SER A 17 -1.96 34.36 -43.82
CA SER A 17 -1.82 33.44 -42.71
C SER A 17 -1.55 32.06 -43.31
N MET A 18 -0.28 31.68 -43.42
CA MET A 18 0.06 30.28 -43.63
C MET A 18 -0.32 29.53 -42.37
N THR A 19 -1.52 28.96 -42.34
CA THR A 19 -1.87 27.91 -41.39
C THR A 19 -0.98 26.71 -41.72
N ALA A 20 0.16 26.61 -41.04
CA ALA A 20 0.85 25.34 -40.93
C ALA A 20 -0.15 24.37 -40.28
N ALA A 21 -0.59 23.36 -41.03
CA ALA A 21 -1.36 22.27 -40.47
C ALA A 21 -0.46 21.61 -39.43
N ALA A 22 -0.72 21.85 -38.15
CA ALA A 22 -0.14 21.08 -37.08
C ALA A 22 -0.52 19.62 -37.36
N GLN A 23 0.46 18.79 -37.74
CA GLN A 23 0.25 17.35 -37.78
C GLN A 23 -0.17 16.95 -36.37
N ALA A 24 -1.41 16.49 -36.23
CA ALA A 24 -1.87 15.89 -35.00
C ALA A 24 -0.94 14.70 -34.73
N LEU A 25 -0.05 14.84 -33.75
CA LEU A 25 0.65 13.72 -33.17
C LEU A 25 -0.45 12.78 -32.68
N THR A 26 -0.59 11.61 -33.30
CA THR A 26 -1.42 10.56 -32.75
C THR A 26 -0.90 10.29 -31.35
N PRO A 27 -1.70 10.51 -30.28
CA PRO A 27 -1.27 10.13 -28.96
C PRO A 27 -0.93 8.65 -29.01
N ALA A 28 0.23 8.28 -28.45
CA ALA A 28 0.54 6.88 -28.22
C ALA A 28 -0.66 6.24 -27.50
N PRO A 29 -1.04 4.99 -27.81
CA PRO A 29 -2.16 4.35 -27.13
C PRO A 29 -1.97 4.51 -25.63
N GLU A 30 -2.96 5.10 -24.96
CA GLU A 30 -2.99 5.16 -23.50
C GLU A 30 -3.00 3.72 -23.02
N VAL A 31 -1.84 3.27 -22.60
CA VAL A 31 -1.71 2.10 -21.75
C VAL A 31 -2.56 2.35 -20.52
N ARG A 32 -3.69 1.65 -20.41
CA ARG A 32 -4.50 1.66 -19.19
C ARG A 32 -4.17 0.39 -18.42
N ALA A 33 -3.59 0.56 -17.23
CA ALA A 33 -3.42 -0.54 -16.29
C ALA A 33 -4.76 -1.27 -16.10
N THR A 34 -4.71 -2.58 -15.85
CA THR A 34 -5.94 -3.37 -15.67
C THR A 34 -6.72 -2.82 -14.48
N THR A 35 -7.93 -2.34 -14.74
CA THR A 35 -8.81 -1.73 -13.73
C THR A 35 -9.79 -2.73 -13.11
N GLN A 36 -9.93 -3.92 -13.70
CA GLN A 36 -10.75 -5.00 -13.18
C GLN A 36 -10.13 -6.37 -13.44
N LEU A 37 -9.87 -7.10 -12.38
CA LEU A 37 -9.48 -8.50 -12.39
C LEU A 37 -10.65 -9.42 -12.75
N PRO A 38 -10.36 -10.63 -13.29
CA PRO A 38 -11.34 -11.70 -13.37
C PRO A 38 -12.04 -11.95 -12.02
N ARG A 39 -13.32 -12.32 -12.08
CA ARG A 39 -14.18 -12.57 -10.89
C ARG A 39 -14.31 -14.06 -10.55
N ASP A 40 -13.51 -14.90 -11.19
CA ASP A 40 -13.47 -16.35 -11.00
C ASP A 40 -12.70 -16.76 -9.73
N VAL A 41 -11.91 -15.86 -9.14
CA VAL A 41 -11.12 -16.11 -7.95
C VAL A 41 -11.27 -14.97 -6.94
N ARG A 42 -11.39 -15.31 -5.65
CA ARG A 42 -11.57 -14.35 -4.57
C ARG A 42 -10.62 -14.64 -3.40
N PRO A 43 -9.81 -13.69 -2.92
CA PRO A 43 -9.01 -13.87 -1.73
C PRO A 43 -9.86 -13.79 -0.47
N THR A 44 -9.42 -14.49 0.59
CA THR A 44 -10.10 -14.51 1.89
C THR A 44 -9.14 -14.16 3.05
N HIS A 45 -7.86 -14.50 2.91
CA HIS A 45 -6.83 -14.24 3.91
C HIS A 45 -5.45 -14.09 3.27
N TYR A 46 -4.60 -13.24 3.83
CA TYR A 46 -3.21 -13.02 3.44
C TYR A 46 -2.28 -13.23 4.64
N ASP A 47 -1.43 -14.25 4.57
CA ASP A 47 -0.25 -14.39 5.43
C ASP A 47 0.90 -13.60 4.77
N VAL A 48 1.26 -12.42 5.30
CA VAL A 48 2.29 -11.54 4.72
C VAL A 48 3.53 -11.54 5.60
N ALA A 49 4.70 -11.79 5.02
CA ALA A 49 6.00 -11.60 5.66
C ALA A 49 6.88 -10.66 4.83
N VAL A 50 7.49 -9.67 5.49
CA VAL A 50 8.39 -8.69 4.86
C VAL A 50 9.74 -8.61 5.58
N VAL A 51 10.81 -8.50 4.79
CA VAL A 51 12.16 -8.15 5.25
C VAL A 51 12.62 -6.92 4.46
N PRO A 52 12.51 -5.70 5.01
CA PRO A 52 12.91 -4.49 4.32
C PRO A 52 14.43 -4.30 4.35
N HIS A 53 15.01 -3.99 3.18
CA HIS A 53 16.42 -3.64 3.00
C HIS A 53 16.52 -2.14 2.70
N ALA A 54 16.40 -1.33 3.75
CA ALA A 54 16.27 0.13 3.64
C ALA A 54 17.46 0.82 2.95
N GLU A 55 18.66 0.24 3.03
CA GLU A 55 19.87 0.78 2.40
C GLU A 55 19.87 0.55 0.88
N SER A 56 19.49 -0.64 0.43
CA SER A 56 19.42 -1.01 -0.99
C SER A 56 18.09 -0.64 -1.66
N LEU A 57 17.17 -0.04 -0.91
CA LEU A 57 15.83 0.34 -1.37
C LEU A 57 15.06 -0.84 -2.01
N SER A 58 15.12 -1.99 -1.36
CA SER A 58 14.43 -3.22 -1.77
C SER A 58 13.84 -3.92 -0.57
N PHE A 59 13.02 -4.93 -0.80
CA PHE A 59 12.56 -5.82 0.27
C PHE A 59 12.36 -7.24 -0.26
N ASP A 60 12.54 -8.22 0.62
CA ASP A 60 12.09 -9.59 0.38
C ASP A 60 10.69 -9.76 0.95
N GLY A 61 9.80 -10.33 0.15
CA GLY A 61 8.42 -10.61 0.50
C GLY A 61 8.14 -12.11 0.43
N LYS A 62 7.33 -12.58 1.38
CA LYS A 62 6.60 -13.84 1.25
C LYS A 62 5.14 -13.55 1.48
N VAL A 63 4.29 -14.10 0.63
CA VAL A 63 2.86 -14.05 0.87
C VAL A 63 2.24 -15.40 0.61
N ALA A 64 1.32 -15.82 1.47
CA ALA A 64 0.47 -16.95 1.20
C ALA A 64 -1.00 -16.53 1.27
N ILE A 65 -1.67 -16.59 0.12
CA ILE A 65 -3.03 -16.09 -0.04
C ILE A 65 -3.97 -17.29 0.01
N THR A 66 -4.88 -17.31 0.98
CA THR A 66 -6.02 -18.23 0.95
C THR A 66 -7.08 -17.64 0.05
N LEU A 67 -7.54 -18.42 -0.92
CA LEU A 67 -8.46 -17.98 -1.97
C LEU A 67 -9.50 -19.04 -2.31
N ASP A 68 -10.65 -18.58 -2.79
CA ASP A 68 -11.71 -19.41 -3.36
C ASP A 68 -11.66 -19.31 -4.88
N VAL A 69 -11.51 -20.43 -5.56
CA VAL A 69 -11.80 -20.57 -7.00
C VAL A 69 -13.31 -20.81 -7.13
N LEU A 70 -14.02 -19.84 -7.71
CA LEU A 70 -15.48 -19.80 -7.84
C LEU A 70 -15.96 -20.44 -9.14
N GLN A 71 -15.11 -20.48 -10.17
CA GLN A 71 -15.37 -21.13 -11.45
C GLN A 71 -14.10 -21.86 -11.91
N PRO A 72 -14.21 -23.02 -12.59
CA PRO A 72 -13.02 -23.72 -13.07
C PRO A 72 -12.17 -22.82 -13.96
N THR A 73 -10.89 -22.65 -13.63
CA THR A 73 -10.00 -21.69 -14.30
C THR A 73 -8.60 -22.25 -14.50
N ALA A 74 -7.99 -21.96 -15.65
CA ALA A 74 -6.62 -22.39 -15.94
C ALA A 74 -5.56 -21.37 -15.48
N SER A 75 -5.98 -20.23 -14.92
CA SER A 75 -5.06 -19.20 -14.46
C SER A 75 -5.61 -18.40 -13.29
N ILE A 76 -4.71 -17.93 -12.42
CA ILE A 76 -5.00 -16.94 -11.41
C ILE A 76 -4.31 -15.63 -11.83
N VAL A 77 -5.06 -14.53 -11.87
CA VAL A 77 -4.53 -13.19 -12.19
C VAL A 77 -4.74 -12.28 -10.98
N LEU A 78 -3.69 -11.56 -10.58
CA LEU A 78 -3.73 -10.56 -9.52
C LEU A 78 -2.83 -9.36 -9.87
N GLN A 79 -2.90 -8.29 -9.07
CA GLN A 79 -2.12 -7.09 -9.30
C GLN A 79 -0.76 -7.19 -8.65
N ALA A 80 0.27 -6.84 -9.40
CA ALA A 80 1.65 -6.81 -8.96
C ALA A 80 2.43 -5.80 -9.81
N LEU A 81 3.25 -4.98 -9.17
CA LEU A 81 4.03 -3.96 -9.85
C LEU A 81 5.44 -3.88 -9.25
N ASP A 82 6.45 -3.86 -10.12
CA ASP A 82 7.87 -3.81 -9.74
C ASP A 82 8.30 -5.00 -8.86
N MET A 83 7.73 -6.19 -9.09
CA MET A 83 8.02 -7.41 -8.34
C MET A 83 8.70 -8.49 -9.19
N THR A 84 9.61 -9.25 -8.57
CA THR A 84 10.20 -10.47 -9.15
C THR A 84 9.82 -11.68 -8.30
N PHE A 85 9.26 -12.72 -8.90
CA PHE A 85 8.85 -13.94 -8.20
C PHE A 85 9.96 -15.00 -8.25
N ALA A 86 10.46 -15.41 -7.09
CA ALA A 86 11.46 -16.46 -6.96
C ALA A 86 10.82 -17.86 -6.89
N SER A 87 9.67 -17.98 -6.23
CA SER A 87 8.93 -19.24 -6.13
C SER A 87 7.43 -19.00 -6.06
N VAL A 88 6.65 -19.89 -6.67
CA VAL A 88 5.18 -19.87 -6.60
C VAL A 88 4.68 -21.30 -6.42
N ARG A 89 3.79 -21.51 -5.45
CA ARG A 89 3.23 -22.81 -5.10
C ARG A 89 1.73 -22.69 -4.86
N LEU A 90 0.96 -23.62 -5.41
CA LEU A 90 -0.46 -23.75 -5.13
C LEU A 90 -0.72 -25.06 -4.38
N THR A 91 -1.46 -24.98 -3.29
CA THR A 91 -1.90 -26.15 -2.50
C THR A 91 -3.40 -26.08 -2.27
N SER A 92 -4.07 -27.23 -2.25
CA SER A 92 -5.47 -27.30 -1.80
C SER A 92 -5.54 -27.14 -0.28
N VAL A 93 -6.54 -26.42 0.22
CA VAL A 93 -6.78 -26.30 1.68
C VAL A 93 -7.51 -27.52 2.23
N THR A 94 -8.45 -28.07 1.47
CA THR A 94 -9.33 -29.18 1.90
C THR A 94 -8.93 -30.55 1.36
N GLY A 95 -7.95 -30.61 0.45
CA GLY A 95 -7.49 -31.85 -0.17
C GLY A 95 -5.97 -32.01 -0.11
N SER A 96 -5.49 -33.22 -0.39
CA SER A 96 -4.05 -33.54 -0.43
C SER A 96 -3.42 -33.35 -1.82
N ALA A 97 -4.13 -32.69 -2.73
CA ALA A 97 -3.65 -32.47 -4.10
C ALA A 97 -2.53 -31.43 -4.11
N ASN A 98 -1.35 -31.86 -4.54
CA ASN A 98 -0.26 -30.96 -4.90
C ASN A 98 -0.38 -30.57 -6.36
N TYR A 99 -0.37 -29.27 -6.64
CA TYR A 99 -0.39 -28.75 -8.00
C TYR A 99 1.05 -28.45 -8.46
N PRO A 100 1.38 -28.68 -9.74
CA PRO A 100 2.66 -28.25 -10.28
C PRO A 100 2.81 -26.73 -10.13
N ALA A 101 4.05 -26.26 -10.01
CA ALA A 101 4.33 -24.83 -9.99
C ALA A 101 3.76 -24.16 -11.26
N PRO A 102 3.00 -23.06 -11.14
CA PRO A 102 2.43 -22.40 -12.30
C PRO A 102 3.53 -21.72 -13.12
N GLN A 103 3.28 -21.55 -14.42
CA GLN A 103 4.05 -20.61 -15.21
C GLN A 103 3.67 -19.18 -14.78
N VAL A 104 4.66 -18.39 -14.39
CA VAL A 104 4.47 -16.98 -14.00
C VAL A 104 4.66 -16.08 -15.21
N LYS A 105 3.69 -15.20 -15.48
CA LYS A 105 3.78 -14.13 -16.47
C LYS A 105 3.53 -12.80 -15.78
N VAL A 106 4.50 -11.90 -15.84
CA VAL A 106 4.37 -10.53 -15.30
C VAL A 106 4.13 -9.60 -16.47
N ASP A 107 3.11 -8.76 -16.35
CA ASP A 107 2.78 -7.71 -17.27
C ASP A 107 2.90 -6.36 -16.54
N ALA A 108 4.04 -5.69 -16.75
CA ALA A 108 4.33 -4.40 -16.12
C ALA A 108 3.39 -3.29 -16.62
N GLU A 109 2.90 -3.42 -17.85
CA GLU A 109 2.02 -2.47 -18.50
C GLU A 109 0.61 -2.56 -17.89
N ALA A 110 0.10 -3.78 -17.76
CA ALA A 110 -1.17 -4.07 -17.12
C ALA A 110 -1.11 -4.02 -15.58
N GLN A 111 0.10 -4.00 -15.00
CA GLN A 111 0.40 -4.12 -13.58
C GLN A 111 -0.15 -5.41 -12.94
N THR A 112 0.03 -6.53 -13.65
CA THR A 112 -0.52 -7.83 -13.24
C THR A 112 0.54 -8.93 -13.21
N ALA A 113 0.31 -9.94 -12.40
CA ALA A 113 0.95 -11.24 -12.50
C ALA A 113 -0.11 -12.31 -12.77
N THR A 114 0.14 -13.14 -13.77
CA THR A 114 -0.71 -14.28 -14.16
C THR A 114 0.03 -15.59 -13.87
N PHE A 115 -0.62 -16.46 -13.11
CA PHE A 115 -0.15 -17.81 -12.78
C PHE A 115 -0.93 -18.83 -13.61
N VAL A 116 -0.30 -19.45 -14.60
CA VAL A 116 -0.94 -20.39 -15.53
C VAL A 116 -0.70 -21.83 -15.09
N PHE A 117 -1.77 -22.61 -15.01
CA PHE A 117 -1.75 -24.01 -14.61
C PHE A 117 -1.91 -24.94 -15.82
N PRO A 118 -1.29 -26.14 -15.82
CA PRO A 118 -1.41 -27.08 -16.94
C PRO A 118 -2.82 -27.63 -17.16
N GLN A 119 -3.65 -27.64 -16.11
CA GLN A 119 -5.04 -28.08 -16.13
C GLN A 119 -5.90 -27.08 -15.37
N PRO A 120 -7.17 -26.89 -15.74
CA PRO A 120 -8.08 -26.04 -15.00
C PRO A 120 -8.16 -26.47 -13.52
N LEU A 121 -7.99 -25.51 -12.62
CA LEU A 121 -8.27 -25.68 -11.21
C LEU A 121 -9.77 -25.87 -11.04
N PRO A 122 -10.23 -26.92 -10.33
CA PRO A 122 -11.64 -27.06 -9.99
C PRO A 122 -12.07 -25.98 -8.99
N VAL A 123 -13.39 -25.81 -8.84
CA VAL A 123 -13.96 -25.00 -7.77
C VAL A 123 -13.52 -25.54 -6.42
N GLY A 124 -13.04 -24.65 -5.55
CA GLY A 124 -12.52 -25.05 -4.25
C GLY A 124 -11.68 -23.97 -3.60
N GLN A 125 -11.16 -24.29 -2.41
CA GLN A 125 -10.30 -23.40 -1.64
C GLN A 125 -8.84 -23.81 -1.76
N TYR A 126 -7.98 -22.82 -1.96
CA TYR A 126 -6.56 -22.99 -2.22
C TYR A 126 -5.73 -22.01 -1.42
N LYS A 127 -4.45 -22.34 -1.27
CA LYS A 127 -3.41 -21.45 -0.77
C LYS A 127 -2.36 -21.24 -1.86
N LEU A 128 -2.26 -20.00 -2.36
CA LEU A 128 -1.25 -19.55 -3.31
C LEU A 128 -0.11 -18.87 -2.55
N ALA A 129 1.03 -19.55 -2.44
CA ALA A 129 2.22 -19.07 -1.77
C ALA A 129 3.24 -18.55 -2.79
N MET A 130 3.82 -17.39 -2.52
CA MET A 130 4.78 -16.70 -3.37
C MET A 130 5.95 -16.17 -2.53
N ASP A 131 7.17 -16.45 -2.97
CA ASP A 131 8.37 -15.73 -2.55
C ASP A 131 8.73 -14.73 -3.64
N TYR A 132 8.92 -13.47 -3.27
CA TYR A 132 9.15 -12.39 -4.24
C TYR A 132 10.07 -11.30 -3.67
N THR A 133 10.61 -10.47 -4.55
CA THR A 133 11.31 -9.24 -4.18
C THR A 133 10.57 -8.04 -4.74
N GLY A 134 10.62 -6.92 -4.03
CA GLY A 134 10.04 -5.64 -4.45
C GLY A 134 10.97 -4.47 -4.18
N LYS A 135 10.51 -3.28 -4.55
CA LYS A 135 11.26 -2.01 -4.42
C LYS A 135 10.71 -1.16 -3.29
N ILE A 136 11.60 -0.46 -2.59
CA ILE A 136 11.24 0.63 -1.69
C ILE A 136 11.35 1.93 -2.48
N GLY A 137 10.23 2.65 -2.59
CA GLY A 137 10.17 3.95 -3.26
C GLY A 137 10.80 5.08 -2.45
N THR A 138 10.91 6.26 -3.07
CA THR A 138 11.24 7.53 -2.39
C THR A 138 10.12 8.56 -2.51
N GLN A 139 9.00 8.15 -3.10
CA GLN A 139 7.74 8.88 -3.16
C GLN A 139 6.72 8.19 -2.27
N ALA A 140 5.67 8.89 -1.84
CA ALA A 140 4.65 8.35 -0.96
C ALA A 140 3.69 7.39 -1.68
N ASN A 141 4.20 6.26 -2.14
CA ASN A 141 3.46 5.16 -2.76
C ASN A 141 4.14 3.80 -2.50
N GLY A 142 3.34 2.75 -2.36
CA GLY A 142 3.84 1.43 -2.01
C GLY A 142 4.52 1.45 -0.64
N LEU A 143 5.58 0.66 -0.47
CA LEU A 143 6.53 0.84 0.63
C LEU A 143 7.59 1.85 0.19
N PHE A 144 7.82 2.89 0.99
CA PHE A 144 8.74 3.96 0.63
C PHE A 144 9.57 4.44 1.80
N ALA A 145 10.73 5.04 1.49
CA ALA A 145 11.68 5.58 2.43
C ALA A 145 11.58 7.10 2.53
N ILE A 146 11.69 7.60 3.75
CA ILE A 146 11.86 9.03 4.05
C ILE A 146 13.11 9.21 4.89
N ASP A 147 14.02 10.04 4.39
CA ASP A 147 15.19 10.51 5.15
C ASP A 147 14.83 11.78 5.93
N TYR A 148 15.34 11.88 7.14
CA TYR A 148 15.15 13.04 8.00
C TYR A 148 16.38 13.33 8.86
N ASP A 149 16.59 14.60 9.18
CA ASP A 149 17.68 15.04 10.03
C ASP A 149 17.29 14.92 11.51
N THR A 150 18.21 14.40 12.32
CA THR A 150 18.12 14.40 13.79
C THR A 150 19.35 15.07 14.38
N LYS A 151 19.32 15.38 15.69
CA LYS A 151 20.51 15.87 16.40
C LYS A 151 21.70 14.88 16.35
N ALA A 152 21.43 13.59 16.17
CA ALA A 152 22.43 12.53 16.08
C ALA A 152 22.87 12.22 14.63
N GLY A 153 22.36 12.98 13.64
CA GLY A 153 22.63 12.76 12.22
C GLY A 153 21.39 12.35 11.41
N LYS A 154 21.61 11.98 10.16
CA LYS A 154 20.54 11.54 9.26
C LYS A 154 20.00 10.17 9.65
N LYS A 155 18.68 10.03 9.58
CA LYS A 155 17.94 8.81 9.83
C LYS A 155 16.99 8.54 8.67
N ARG A 156 16.59 7.28 8.53
CA ARG A 156 15.61 6.81 7.55
C ARG A 156 14.48 6.11 8.27
N ALA A 157 13.25 6.39 7.85
CA ALA A 157 12.06 5.64 8.22
C ALA A 157 11.39 5.10 6.94
N LEU A 158 10.68 4.00 7.09
CA LEU A 158 9.85 3.41 6.03
C LEU A 158 8.38 3.52 6.41
N TYR A 159 7.55 3.78 5.41
CA TYR A 159 6.10 3.83 5.54
C TYR A 159 5.44 3.20 4.32
N THR A 160 4.21 2.75 4.47
CA THR A 160 3.36 2.38 3.34
C THR A 160 2.32 3.46 3.06
N GLN A 161 2.07 3.73 1.78
CA GLN A 161 0.93 4.50 1.30
C GLN A 161 0.35 3.76 0.10
N PHE A 162 -0.86 3.25 0.22
CA PHE A 162 -1.44 2.38 -0.81
C PHE A 162 -2.63 2.99 -1.55
N GLU A 163 -3.30 4.00 -0.98
CA GLU A 163 -4.43 4.58 -1.69
C GLU A 163 -3.95 5.35 -2.94
N ASN A 164 -4.48 5.09 -4.14
CA ASN A 164 -5.62 4.19 -4.42
C ASN A 164 -5.26 2.77 -4.90
N SER A 165 -4.07 2.55 -5.47
CA SER A 165 -3.73 1.30 -6.19
C SER A 165 -2.26 0.90 -6.03
N ASP A 166 -1.65 1.19 -4.88
CA ASP A 166 -0.22 0.98 -4.65
C ASP A 166 0.07 -0.17 -3.66
N ALA A 167 -0.94 -0.87 -3.12
CA ALA A 167 -0.71 -2.10 -2.36
C ALA A 167 -0.04 -3.17 -3.24
N ARG A 168 -0.34 -3.18 -4.55
CA ARG A 168 0.32 -4.02 -5.56
C ARG A 168 1.82 -3.79 -5.73
N ARG A 169 2.40 -2.74 -5.12
CA ARG A 169 3.86 -2.51 -5.05
C ARG A 169 4.50 -3.14 -3.81
N PHE A 170 3.69 -3.55 -2.83
CA PHE A 170 4.13 -4.16 -1.58
C PHE A 170 3.77 -5.64 -1.49
N ILE A 171 2.52 -6.00 -1.83
CA ILE A 171 2.02 -7.37 -1.87
C ILE A 171 1.35 -7.67 -3.22
N PRO A 172 1.67 -8.81 -3.88
CA PRO A 172 0.89 -9.26 -5.02
C PRO A 172 -0.52 -9.64 -4.51
N SER A 173 -1.55 -8.98 -5.01
CA SER A 173 -2.89 -9.02 -4.39
C SER A 173 -4.02 -8.66 -5.35
N TRP A 174 -5.26 -9.00 -4.98
CA TRP A 174 -6.44 -8.45 -5.64
C TRP A 174 -6.64 -7.00 -5.17
N ASP A 175 -5.85 -6.09 -5.73
CA ASP A 175 -5.77 -4.69 -5.32
C ASP A 175 -6.94 -3.85 -5.88
N GLU A 176 -8.17 -4.26 -5.52
CA GLU A 176 -9.41 -3.50 -5.71
C GLU A 176 -10.18 -3.47 -4.38
N PRO A 177 -10.79 -2.34 -4.00
CA PRO A 177 -11.41 -2.19 -2.68
C PRO A 177 -12.48 -3.24 -2.32
N ASN A 178 -13.16 -3.82 -3.31
CA ASN A 178 -14.21 -4.82 -3.07
C ASN A 178 -13.65 -6.20 -2.64
N TYR A 179 -12.37 -6.49 -2.91
CA TYR A 179 -11.71 -7.73 -2.49
C TYR A 179 -11.18 -7.62 -1.05
N LYS A 180 -12.11 -7.50 -0.10
CA LYS A 180 -11.75 -7.47 1.32
C LYS A 180 -11.33 -8.84 1.84
N ALA A 181 -10.25 -8.88 2.61
CA ALA A 181 -9.69 -10.07 3.25
C ALA A 181 -9.15 -9.74 4.63
N THR A 182 -8.72 -10.75 5.37
CA THR A 182 -7.95 -10.60 6.61
C THR A 182 -6.45 -10.67 6.33
N PHE A 183 -5.63 -10.03 7.17
CA PHE A 183 -4.19 -9.93 6.97
C PHE A 183 -3.45 -10.28 8.27
N ASP A 184 -2.49 -11.19 8.17
CA ASP A 184 -1.51 -11.48 9.20
C ASP A 184 -0.16 -10.93 8.72
N LEU A 185 0.30 -9.82 9.31
CA LEU A 185 1.59 -9.22 8.96
C LEU A 185 2.69 -9.69 9.91
N THR A 186 3.80 -10.14 9.33
CA THR A 186 5.07 -10.39 10.03
C THR A 186 6.18 -9.58 9.38
N ALA A 187 6.97 -8.89 10.18
CA ALA A 187 8.13 -8.13 9.71
C ALA A 187 9.39 -8.61 10.42
N THR A 188 10.47 -8.87 9.67
CA THR A 188 11.81 -9.08 10.26
C THR A 188 12.61 -7.81 10.04
N VAL A 189 12.94 -7.11 11.13
CA VAL A 189 13.45 -5.73 11.11
C VAL A 189 14.65 -5.57 12.03
N PRO A 190 15.50 -4.54 11.88
CA PRO A 190 16.59 -4.28 12.82
C PRO A 190 16.07 -4.15 14.26
N SER A 191 16.71 -4.82 15.22
CA SER A 191 16.26 -4.85 16.62
C SER A 191 16.28 -3.48 17.31
N SER A 192 17.02 -2.50 16.75
CA SER A 192 17.06 -1.13 17.25
C SER A 192 15.87 -0.26 16.82
N GLN A 193 15.04 -0.74 15.90
CA GLN A 193 13.92 0.00 15.31
C GLN A 193 12.56 -0.52 15.76
N MET A 194 11.56 0.35 15.72
CA MET A 194 10.17 0.00 16.01
C MET A 194 9.42 -0.27 14.71
N ALA A 195 8.77 -1.43 14.63
CA ALA A 195 7.79 -1.75 13.60
C ALA A 195 6.37 -1.47 14.10
N VAL A 196 5.55 -0.84 13.27
CA VAL A 196 4.14 -0.50 13.52
C VAL A 196 3.27 -0.95 12.34
N SER A 197 2.04 -1.36 12.63
CA SER A 197 1.05 -1.83 11.65
C SER A 197 -0.37 -1.52 12.14
N ASN A 198 -1.41 -1.94 11.41
CA ASN A 198 -2.82 -1.76 11.78
C ASN A 198 -3.11 -2.36 13.17
N MET A 199 -2.70 -3.62 13.39
CA MET A 199 -2.97 -4.38 14.61
C MET A 199 -1.79 -4.33 15.59
N PRO A 200 -2.00 -4.56 16.90
CA PRO A 200 -0.92 -4.59 17.88
C PRO A 200 0.07 -5.73 17.60
N ALA A 201 1.33 -5.55 18.02
CA ALA A 201 2.32 -6.63 17.98
C ALA A 201 1.89 -7.75 18.93
N ALA A 202 1.62 -8.93 18.39
CA ALA A 202 1.23 -10.12 19.15
C ALA A 202 2.46 -10.88 19.67
N GLU A 203 3.57 -10.85 18.93
CA GLU A 203 4.80 -11.57 19.26
C GLU A 203 6.02 -10.80 18.75
N LYS A 204 7.11 -10.83 19.53
CA LYS A 204 8.43 -10.31 19.16
C LYS A 204 9.49 -11.34 19.51
N THR A 205 10.28 -11.74 18.53
CA THR A 205 11.30 -12.78 18.67
C THR A 205 12.64 -12.26 18.17
N ASP A 206 13.62 -12.12 19.06
CA ASP A 206 15.00 -11.84 18.69
C ASP A 206 15.59 -13.03 17.93
N LEU A 207 16.17 -12.78 16.75
CA LEU A 207 16.74 -13.82 15.90
C LEU A 207 18.25 -14.04 16.16
N GLY A 208 18.87 -13.23 17.03
CA GLY A 208 20.27 -13.38 17.42
C GLY A 208 21.30 -12.84 16.41
N ASP A 209 20.83 -12.23 15.32
CA ASP A 209 21.63 -11.64 14.24
C ASP A 209 21.50 -10.12 14.15
N GLY A 210 20.97 -9.49 15.21
CA GLY A 210 20.67 -8.05 15.23
C GLY A 210 19.30 -7.71 14.61
N THR A 211 18.51 -8.70 14.24
CA THR A 211 17.13 -8.52 13.79
C THR A 211 16.11 -9.12 14.77
N THR A 212 14.91 -8.53 14.76
CA THR A 212 13.74 -9.00 15.50
C THR A 212 12.64 -9.33 14.51
N ARG A 213 12.02 -10.49 14.68
CA ARG A 213 10.76 -10.84 14.02
C ARG A 213 9.60 -10.31 14.85
N VAL A 214 8.81 -9.41 14.28
CA VAL A 214 7.58 -8.87 14.86
C VAL A 214 6.40 -9.44 14.11
N ARG A 215 5.52 -10.15 14.81
CA ARG A 215 4.26 -10.66 14.26
C ARG A 215 3.12 -9.86 14.87
N PHE A 216 2.29 -9.26 14.02
CA PHE A 216 1.12 -8.49 14.42
C PHE A 216 -0.10 -9.40 14.56
N ALA A 217 -1.08 -8.98 15.36
CA ALA A 217 -2.37 -9.66 15.44
C ALA A 217 -3.11 -9.65 14.08
N PRO A 218 -3.98 -10.64 13.80
CA PRO A 218 -4.79 -10.67 12.59
C PRO A 218 -5.68 -9.44 12.44
N SER A 219 -5.75 -8.86 11.24
CA SER A 219 -6.64 -7.73 10.95
C SER A 219 -8.12 -8.17 10.88
N PRO A 220 -9.08 -7.24 11.06
CA PRO A 220 -10.44 -7.46 10.56
C PRO A 220 -10.43 -7.60 9.03
N LYS A 221 -11.59 -7.96 8.47
CA LYS A 221 -11.79 -7.98 7.02
C LYS A 221 -11.74 -6.56 6.44
N MET A 222 -10.69 -6.24 5.71
CA MET A 222 -10.43 -4.91 5.15
C MET A 222 -9.92 -4.98 3.71
N SER A 223 -9.90 -3.83 3.03
CA SER A 223 -9.35 -3.70 1.67
C SER A 223 -7.83 -3.59 1.69
N THR A 224 -7.16 -3.98 0.60
CA THR A 224 -5.68 -3.95 0.49
C THR A 224 -5.09 -2.57 0.73
N TYR A 225 -5.78 -1.50 0.29
CA TYR A 225 -5.28 -0.13 0.42
C TYR A 225 -5.17 0.37 1.88
N LEU A 226 -5.81 -0.32 2.83
CA LEU A 226 -5.72 0.00 4.27
C LEU A 226 -4.58 -0.74 4.98
N LEU A 227 -3.95 -1.72 4.34
CA LEU A 227 -2.82 -2.41 4.99
C LEU A 227 -1.70 -1.40 5.25
N PHE A 228 -1.19 -1.37 6.49
CA PHE A 228 -0.13 -0.45 6.89
C PHE A 228 1.07 -1.15 7.48
N PHE A 229 2.25 -0.68 7.10
CA PHE A 229 3.52 -1.00 7.74
C PHE A 229 4.40 0.24 7.84
N GLY A 230 4.94 0.48 9.04
CA GLY A 230 5.93 1.52 9.30
C GLY A 230 7.12 0.96 10.08
N LEU A 231 8.31 1.49 9.80
CA LEU A 231 9.55 1.09 10.46
C LEU A 231 10.47 2.30 10.68
N GLY A 232 10.99 2.47 11.89
CA GLY A 232 11.98 3.51 12.16
C GLY A 232 12.34 3.66 13.63
N ASP A 233 13.16 4.69 13.90
CA ASP A 233 13.50 5.12 15.26
C ASP A 233 12.34 5.96 15.81
N PHE A 234 11.38 5.29 16.45
CA PHE A 234 10.15 5.92 16.95
C PHE A 234 10.03 5.88 18.47
N ASP A 235 9.28 6.85 19.00
CA ASP A 235 8.65 6.79 20.31
C ASP A 235 7.12 6.74 20.13
N ARG A 236 6.40 6.26 21.16
CA ARG A 236 4.93 6.22 21.15
C ARG A 236 4.39 6.72 22.49
N ALA A 237 3.57 7.76 22.45
CA ALA A 237 2.77 8.23 23.58
C ALA A 237 1.36 7.66 23.50
N THR A 238 0.80 7.21 24.62
CA THR A 238 -0.49 6.48 24.61
C THR A 238 -1.43 6.92 25.72
N ALA A 239 -2.72 6.68 25.49
CA ALA A 239 -3.78 6.75 26.49
C ALA A 239 -4.89 5.77 26.10
N THR A 240 -5.58 5.21 27.09
CA THR A 240 -6.76 4.38 26.87
C THR A 240 -8.02 5.24 26.86
N VAL A 241 -8.91 4.99 25.90
CA VAL A 241 -10.26 5.55 25.82
C VAL A 241 -11.20 4.39 25.66
N ASP A 242 -12.12 4.23 26.60
CA ASP A 242 -12.98 3.05 26.72
C ASP A 242 -12.11 1.78 26.71
N ASP A 243 -12.27 0.92 25.70
CA ASP A 243 -11.47 -0.30 25.50
C ASP A 243 -10.39 -0.19 24.40
N THR A 244 -10.14 1.01 23.87
CA THR A 244 -9.18 1.26 22.80
C THR A 244 -7.91 1.97 23.31
N GLU A 245 -6.73 1.42 23.01
CA GLU A 245 -5.46 2.12 23.23
C GLU A 245 -5.17 3.11 22.09
N VAL A 246 -5.34 4.40 22.37
CA VAL A 246 -5.00 5.47 21.43
C VAL A 246 -3.52 5.81 21.56
N GLY A 247 -2.81 5.83 20.44
CA GLY A 247 -1.39 6.15 20.37
C GLY A 247 -1.06 7.27 19.40
N VAL A 248 0.02 7.98 19.70
CA VAL A 248 0.69 8.89 18.77
C VAL A 248 2.14 8.46 18.65
N VAL A 249 2.53 8.04 17.45
CA VAL A 249 3.88 7.59 17.12
C VAL A 249 4.65 8.76 16.52
N THR A 250 5.80 9.08 17.10
CA THR A 250 6.67 10.17 16.65
C THR A 250 8.08 9.65 16.38
N GLN A 251 8.92 10.47 15.77
CA GLN A 251 10.36 10.22 15.79
C GLN A 251 10.87 10.16 17.24
N LYS A 252 11.90 9.34 17.47
CA LYS A 252 12.53 9.20 18.78
C LYS A 252 13.00 10.54 19.34
N GLY A 253 12.67 10.81 20.60
CA GLY A 253 12.95 12.05 21.32
C GLY A 253 11.93 13.17 21.12
N LEU A 254 10.88 12.95 20.32
CA LEU A 254 9.83 13.95 20.04
C LEU A 254 8.47 13.62 20.69
N ALA A 255 8.40 12.62 21.56
CA ALA A 255 7.15 12.20 22.20
C ALA A 255 6.43 13.33 22.96
N SER A 256 7.15 14.36 23.44
CA SER A 256 6.52 15.54 24.07
C SER A 256 5.66 16.37 23.11
N GLN A 257 5.88 16.27 21.80
CA GLN A 257 5.06 16.94 20.79
C GLN A 257 3.73 16.20 20.53
N ALA A 258 3.59 14.96 21.03
CA ALA A 258 2.42 14.13 20.81
C ALA A 258 1.19 14.55 21.62
N GLU A 259 1.38 15.35 22.68
CA GLU A 259 0.34 15.60 23.69
C GLU A 259 -0.95 16.17 23.10
N PHE A 260 -0.84 17.20 22.26
CA PHE A 260 -2.02 17.82 21.64
C PHE A 260 -2.79 16.84 20.75
N ALA A 261 -2.07 16.10 19.91
CA ALA A 261 -2.68 15.10 19.03
C ALA A 261 -3.35 14.00 19.86
N LEU A 262 -2.67 13.50 20.91
CA LEU A 262 -3.21 12.45 21.77
C LEU A 262 -4.48 12.90 22.50
N GLN A 263 -4.51 14.10 23.10
CA GLN A 263 -5.72 14.60 23.75
C GLN A 263 -6.87 14.80 22.75
N SER A 264 -6.56 15.31 21.56
CA SER A 264 -7.56 15.49 20.50
C SER A 264 -8.12 14.16 20.01
N SER A 265 -7.27 13.17 19.74
CA SER A 265 -7.69 11.83 19.32
C SER A 265 -8.57 11.15 20.36
N LYS A 266 -8.30 11.34 21.66
CA LYS A 266 -9.16 10.80 22.72
C LYS A 266 -10.56 11.40 22.69
N ALA A 267 -10.66 12.73 22.58
CA ALA A 267 -11.94 13.43 22.55
C ALA A 267 -12.74 13.05 21.30
N VAL A 268 -12.08 12.98 20.13
CA VAL A 268 -12.71 12.61 18.86
C VAL A 268 -13.19 11.15 18.88
N LEU A 269 -12.38 10.22 19.40
CA LEU A 269 -12.76 8.82 19.47
C LEU A 269 -13.99 8.61 20.36
N HIS A 270 -14.01 9.22 21.54
CA HIS A 270 -15.15 9.16 22.44
C HIS A 270 -16.42 9.74 21.79
N GLU A 271 -16.33 10.93 21.19
CA GLU A 271 -17.44 11.55 20.46
C GLU A 271 -17.95 10.65 19.31
N TYR A 272 -17.07 9.99 18.57
CA TYR A 272 -17.48 9.10 17.47
C TYR A 272 -18.11 7.79 17.95
N ASN A 273 -17.61 7.19 19.02
CA ASN A 273 -18.27 6.04 19.64
C ASN A 273 -19.71 6.41 20.03
N ASP A 274 -19.88 7.54 20.74
CA ASP A 274 -21.18 8.04 21.19
C ASP A 274 -22.11 8.42 20.02
N TYR A 275 -21.59 9.16 19.04
CA TYR A 275 -22.38 9.70 17.93
C TYR A 275 -22.86 8.60 16.97
N PHE A 276 -22.01 7.61 16.67
CA PHE A 276 -22.37 6.52 15.77
C PHE A 276 -23.04 5.34 16.48
N ASP A 277 -23.06 5.32 17.82
CA ASP A 277 -23.56 4.20 18.64
C ASP A 277 -22.88 2.87 18.27
N VAL A 278 -21.59 2.97 17.91
CA VAL A 278 -20.73 1.86 17.49
C VAL A 278 -19.32 2.15 17.98
N ASP A 279 -18.86 1.34 18.93
CA ASP A 279 -17.49 1.42 19.42
C ASP A 279 -16.48 1.15 18.31
N TYR A 280 -15.35 1.86 18.37
CA TYR A 280 -14.22 1.57 17.51
C TYR A 280 -13.77 0.10 17.65
N PRO A 281 -13.70 -0.65 16.54
CA PRO A 281 -13.69 -2.11 16.61
C PRO A 281 -12.30 -2.73 16.87
N LEU A 282 -11.23 -1.92 16.93
CA LEU A 282 -9.86 -2.43 17.07
C LEU A 282 -9.29 -2.09 18.46
N PRO A 283 -8.39 -2.93 19.00
CA PRO A 283 -7.83 -2.72 20.34
C PRO A 283 -6.89 -1.51 20.43
N LYS A 284 -6.46 -0.95 19.29
CA LYS A 284 -5.63 0.25 19.25
C LYS A 284 -5.95 1.14 18.05
N LEU A 285 -5.69 2.44 18.21
CA LEU A 285 -5.73 3.43 17.15
C LEU A 285 -4.46 4.29 17.22
N ASP A 286 -3.57 4.18 16.22
CA ASP A 286 -2.31 4.94 16.18
C ASP A 286 -2.36 6.07 15.15
N ASN A 287 -2.03 7.28 15.59
CA ASN A 287 -1.71 8.40 14.71
C ASN A 287 -0.19 8.46 14.52
N ILE A 288 0.30 8.29 13.29
CA ILE A 288 1.74 8.13 13.03
C ILE A 288 2.26 9.37 12.31
N ALA A 289 3.14 10.12 12.98
CA ALA A 289 3.74 11.32 12.43
C ALA A 289 4.91 10.97 11.48
N SER A 290 4.65 11.04 10.18
CA SER A 290 5.69 10.92 9.15
C SER A 290 6.52 12.21 9.03
N PRO A 291 7.86 12.13 8.86
CA PRO A 291 8.66 13.29 8.51
C PRO A 291 8.27 13.90 7.16
N GLY A 292 8.53 15.19 7.01
CA GLY A 292 8.37 15.90 5.74
C GLY A 292 6.97 16.44 5.50
N ARG A 293 6.71 16.84 4.26
CA ARG A 293 5.39 17.32 3.80
C ARG A 293 5.05 16.59 2.51
N SER A 294 3.86 16.01 2.42
CA SER A 294 3.33 15.50 1.16
C SER A 294 2.68 16.66 0.40
N GLN A 295 2.88 16.70 -0.92
CA GLN A 295 2.22 17.65 -1.81
C GLN A 295 0.82 17.16 -2.24
N PHE A 296 0.49 15.89 -1.94
CA PHE A 296 -0.68 15.21 -2.50
C PHE A 296 -1.78 14.94 -1.44
N PHE A 297 -1.40 14.76 -0.18
CA PHE A 297 -2.34 14.48 0.92
C PHE A 297 -1.79 14.95 2.28
N GLY A 298 -2.66 15.12 3.27
CA GLY A 298 -2.27 15.52 4.63
C GLY A 298 -2.17 14.36 5.64
N ALA A 299 -2.99 13.33 5.46
CA ALA A 299 -3.08 12.13 6.30
C ALA A 299 -3.68 10.97 5.49
N MET A 300 -3.68 9.76 6.05
CA MET A 300 -4.26 8.54 5.49
C MET A 300 -4.85 7.68 6.62
N GLU A 301 -6.04 7.13 6.44
CA GLU A 301 -6.87 6.44 7.45
C GLU A 301 -6.65 4.93 7.56
N ASN A 302 -5.40 4.47 7.36
CA ASN A 302 -5.06 3.04 7.33
C ASN A 302 -5.52 2.25 8.58
#